data_AF-A0A8T6HVW3-F1
#
_entry.id   AF-A0A8T6HVW3-F1
#
_cell.length_a   1.000
_cell.length_b   1.000
_cell.length_c   1.000
_cell.angle_alpha   90.00
_cell.angle_beta   90.00
_cell.angle_gamma   90.00
#
_symmetry.space_group_name_H-M   'P 1'
#
loop_
_entity.id
_entity.type
_entity.pdbx_description
1 polymer ?
#
loop_
_entity_poly.entity_id
_entity_poly.type
_entity_poly.pdbx_seq_one_letter_code
_entity_poly.pdbx_strand_id
1 'polypeptide(L)'
;MTAKKLPVTPGGEVIVYESGSGEAHVDVRFEEETVRLTQLQMAEVFQTTSRNIQMHLRNVFFSKELESEATTKDFLVVRSESKRSIRSKIKHYNLDAIISIGYRVNSKQAVHFHQWARWSASS
;
A
#
# COMPACT_ATOMS: atom_id res chain seq x y z
N MET A 1 -5.79 -12.73 18.66
CA MET A 1 -6.02 -11.37 18.15
C MET A 1 -6.25 -11.49 16.66
N THR A 2 -7.51 -11.48 16.22
CA THR A 2 -7.87 -11.74 14.82
C THR A 2 -7.46 -10.55 13.97
N ALA A 3 -6.39 -10.68 13.19
CA ALA A 3 -6.12 -9.77 12.09
C ALA A 3 -7.35 -9.81 11.18
N LYS A 4 -8.14 -8.73 11.21
CA LYS A 4 -9.36 -8.59 10.42
C LYS A 4 -8.90 -8.44 8.97
N LYS A 5 -8.79 -9.57 8.24
CA LYS A 5 -8.49 -9.59 6.80
C LYS A 5 -9.37 -8.55 6.12
N LEU A 6 -8.74 -7.54 5.52
CA LEU A 6 -9.43 -6.49 4.79
C LEU A 6 -10.15 -7.15 3.60
N PRO A 7 -11.38 -6.74 3.26
CA PRO A 7 -12.09 -7.35 2.14
C PRO A 7 -11.31 -7.09 0.85
N VAL A 8 -10.97 -8.17 0.15
CA VAL A 8 -10.34 -8.12 -1.16
C VAL A 8 -11.39 -7.65 -2.17
N THR A 9 -11.22 -6.44 -2.72
CA THR A 9 -12.07 -5.90 -3.82
C THR A 9 -11.91 -6.74 -5.10
N PRO A 10 -12.95 -6.87 -5.96
CA PRO A 10 -12.82 -7.51 -7.28
C PRO A 10 -12.03 -6.64 -8.27
N GLY A 11 -11.10 -7.25 -9.00
CA GLY A 11 -10.33 -6.63 -10.10
C GLY A 11 -8.91 -6.25 -9.71
N GLY A 12 -7.95 -7.08 -10.12
CA GLY A 12 -6.52 -6.96 -9.81
C GLY A 12 -5.96 -8.27 -9.25
N GLU A 13 -4.72 -8.59 -9.60
CA GLU A 13 -4.00 -9.71 -9.01
C GLU A 13 -3.56 -9.33 -7.58
N VAL A 14 -3.53 -10.30 -6.68
CA VAL A 14 -3.04 -10.09 -5.31
C VAL A 14 -1.82 -10.97 -5.12
N ILE A 15 -0.69 -10.33 -4.81
CA ILE A 15 0.59 -10.96 -4.54
C ILE A 15 0.93 -10.69 -3.08
N VAL A 16 1.49 -11.67 -2.39
CA VAL A 16 1.90 -11.50 -0.99
C VAL A 16 3.32 -10.94 -0.95
N TYR A 17 3.50 -9.82 -0.24
CA TYR A 17 4.82 -9.38 0.21
C TYR A 17 5.06 -9.90 1.63
N GLU A 18 6.19 -10.58 1.80
CA GLU A 18 6.68 -11.00 3.12
C GLU A 18 8.10 -10.46 3.29
N SER A 19 8.36 -9.75 4.39
CA SER A 19 9.73 -9.35 4.71
C SER A 19 10.56 -10.58 5.06
N GLY A 20 11.85 -10.59 4.74
CA GLY A 20 12.74 -11.70 5.11
C GLY A 20 12.84 -11.98 6.63
N SER A 21 12.40 -11.03 7.47
CA SER A 21 12.27 -11.19 8.93
C SER A 21 10.92 -11.75 9.39
N GLY A 22 9.90 -11.84 8.51
CA GLY A 22 8.53 -12.22 8.85
C GLY A 22 7.73 -11.14 9.57
N GLU A 23 8.30 -9.95 9.77
CA GLU A 23 7.68 -8.84 10.53
C GLU A 23 6.60 -8.09 9.73
N ALA A 24 6.59 -8.21 8.40
CA ALA A 24 5.57 -7.63 7.54
C ALA A 24 5.00 -8.71 6.61
N HIS A 25 3.67 -8.81 6.55
CA HIS A 25 2.97 -9.76 5.69
C HIS A 25 1.75 -9.07 5.05
N VAL A 26 1.91 -8.61 3.82
CA VAL A 26 0.98 -7.68 3.19
C VAL A 26 0.45 -8.23 1.88
N ASP A 27 -0.88 -8.28 1.76
CA ASP A 27 -1.57 -8.52 0.49
C ASP A 27 -1.40 -7.30 -0.44
N VAL A 28 -0.50 -7.40 -1.42
CA VAL A 28 -0.19 -6.34 -2.37
C VAL A 28 -1.07 -6.49 -3.61
N ARG A 29 -1.76 -5.42 -3.99
CA ARG A 29 -2.51 -5.42 -5.25
C ARG A 29 -1.56 -5.13 -6.40
N PHE A 30 -1.66 -5.92 -7.47
CA PHE A 30 -1.01 -5.68 -8.74
C PHE A 30 -2.07 -5.36 -9.80
N GLU A 31 -2.00 -4.16 -10.36
CA GLU A 31 -2.95 -3.66 -11.35
C GLU A 31 -2.25 -2.61 -12.22
N GLU A 32 -2.51 -2.59 -13.52
CA GLU A 32 -1.87 -1.65 -14.47
C GLU A 32 -0.33 -1.74 -14.42
N GLU A 33 0.20 -2.96 -14.34
CA GLU A 33 1.65 -3.24 -14.29
C GLU A 33 2.39 -2.60 -13.11
N THR A 34 1.67 -2.14 -12.09
CA THR A 34 2.24 -1.57 -10.87
C THR A 34 1.67 -2.25 -9.63
N VAL A 35 2.51 -2.36 -8.60
CA VAL A 35 2.05 -2.64 -7.24
C VAL A 35 1.32 -1.44 -6.66
N ARG A 36 0.34 -1.71 -5.81
CA ARG A 36 -0.49 -0.71 -5.16
C ARG A 36 -0.74 -1.08 -3.70
N LEU A 37 -0.50 -0.12 -2.80
CA LEU A 37 -0.69 -0.28 -1.35
C LEU A 37 -1.55 0.83 -0.77
N THR A 38 -2.29 0.52 0.29
CA THR A 38 -2.94 1.52 1.14
C THR A 38 -1.96 2.15 2.13
N GLN A 39 -2.35 3.26 2.77
CA GLN A 39 -1.52 3.87 3.85
C GLN A 39 -1.26 2.92 5.01
N LEU A 40 -2.22 2.05 5.33
CA LEU A 40 -2.09 1.08 6.40
C LEU A 40 -1.06 0.00 6.03
N GLN A 41 -1.12 -0.49 4.79
CA GLN A 41 -0.16 -1.47 4.29
C GLN A 41 1.26 -0.91 4.19
N MET A 42 1.41 0.33 3.72
CA MET A 42 2.71 1.02 3.75
C MET A 42 3.27 1.15 5.17
N ALA A 43 2.41 1.39 6.16
CA ALA A 43 2.83 1.44 7.56
C ALA A 43 3.36 0.09 8.06
N GLU A 44 2.74 -1.01 7.65
CA GLU A 44 3.20 -2.36 7.96
C GLU A 44 4.54 -2.68 7.29
N VAL A 45 4.63 -2.48 5.96
CA VAL A 45 5.87 -2.71 5.19
C VAL A 45 7.04 -1.92 5.78
N PHE A 46 6.84 -0.64 6.11
CA PHE A 46 7.90 0.26 6.57
C PHE A 46 8.04 0.32 8.09
N GLN A 47 7.31 -0.53 8.82
CA GLN A 47 7.38 -0.65 10.28
C GLN A 47 7.19 0.72 10.97
N THR A 48 6.14 1.43 10.56
CA THR A 48 5.80 2.75 11.09
C THR A 48 4.30 2.85 11.37
N THR A 49 3.81 4.06 11.63
CA THR A 49 2.37 4.32 11.80
C THR A 49 1.74 4.86 10.53
N SER A 50 0.46 4.54 10.30
CA SER A 50 -0.31 5.11 9.18
C SER A 50 -0.38 6.64 9.23
N ARG A 51 -0.36 7.24 10.43
CA ARG A 51 -0.27 8.69 10.63
C ARG A 51 1.03 9.27 10.10
N ASN A 52 2.16 8.58 10.31
CA ASN A 52 3.45 9.01 9.78
C ASN A 52 3.47 8.94 8.25
N ILE A 53 2.96 7.85 7.68
CA ILE A 53 2.76 7.71 6.22
C ILE A 53 1.92 8.87 5.67
N GLN A 54 0.78 9.16 6.30
CA GLN A 54 -0.09 10.27 5.89
C GLN A 54 0.61 11.63 5.95
N MET A 55 1.44 11.88 6.96
CA MET A 55 2.23 13.11 7.06
C MET A 55 3.20 13.23 5.87
N HIS A 56 3.98 12.20 5.57
CA HIS A 56 4.93 12.24 4.45
C HIS A 56 4.23 12.36 3.09
N LEU A 57 3.12 11.68 2.87
CA LEU A 57 2.31 11.81 1.65
C LEU A 57 1.82 13.25 1.45
N ARG A 58 1.30 13.87 2.51
CA ARG A 58 0.88 15.28 2.46
C ARG A 58 2.03 16.19 2.08
N ASN A 59 3.22 15.98 2.65
CA ASN A 59 4.39 16.79 2.35
C ASN A 59 4.83 16.63 0.89
N VAL A 60 4.91 15.40 0.38
CA VAL A 60 5.32 15.10 -1.00
C VAL A 60 4.37 15.70 -2.04
N PHE A 61 3.07 15.70 -1.76
CA PHE A 61 2.09 16.36 -2.64
C PHE A 61 2.11 17.88 -2.50
N PHE A 62 2.30 18.40 -1.30
CA PHE A 62 2.41 19.84 -1.06
C PHE A 62 3.65 20.44 -1.75
N SER A 63 4.78 19.74 -1.70
CA SER A 63 6.02 20.13 -2.39
C SER A 63 5.99 19.87 -3.90
N LYS A 64 4.93 19.24 -4.42
CA LYS A 64 4.79 18.83 -5.83
C LYS A 64 5.92 17.91 -6.31
N GLU A 65 6.50 17.13 -5.40
CA GLU A 65 7.46 16.09 -5.75
C GLU A 65 6.78 14.91 -6.46
N LEU A 66 5.51 14.67 -6.16
CA LEU A 66 4.64 13.75 -6.89
C LEU A 66 3.27 14.38 -7.11
N GLU A 67 2.63 14.02 -8.22
CA GLU A 67 1.25 14.39 -8.49
C GLU A 67 0.29 13.36 -7.90
N SER A 68 -0.67 13.83 -7.09
CA SER A 68 -1.57 12.93 -6.35
C SER A 68 -2.53 12.15 -7.27
N GLU A 69 -2.90 12.73 -8.41
CA GLU A 69 -3.81 12.10 -9.39
C GLU A 69 -3.11 10.99 -10.16
N ALA A 70 -1.82 11.16 -10.47
CA ALA A 70 -1.03 10.15 -11.17
C ALA A 70 -0.62 8.97 -10.26
N THR A 71 -0.50 9.23 -8.96
CA THR A 71 0.05 8.25 -8.00
C THR A 71 -0.99 7.56 -7.14
N THR A 72 -2.27 7.95 -7.23
CA THR A 72 -3.33 7.39 -6.37
C THR A 72 -4.53 6.85 -7.15
N LYS A 73 -5.12 5.78 -6.64
CA LYS A 73 -6.35 5.16 -7.19
C LYS A 73 -7.27 4.74 -6.04
N ASP A 74 -8.55 5.09 -6.15
CA ASP A 74 -9.56 4.70 -5.17
C ASP A 74 -10.21 3.37 -5.55
N PHE A 75 -10.23 2.43 -4.61
CA PHE A 75 -10.90 1.14 -4.78
C PHE A 75 -12.12 1.04 -3.89
N LEU A 76 -13.20 0.49 -4.43
CA LEU A 76 -14.41 0.24 -3.66
C LEU A 76 -14.21 -0.98 -2.77
N VAL A 77 -14.37 -0.82 -1.47
CA VAL A 77 -14.36 -1.91 -0.51
C VAL A 77 -15.77 -2.07 0.05
N VAL A 78 -16.32 -3.27 -0.11
CA VAL A 78 -17.63 -3.64 0.44
C VAL A 78 -17.38 -4.43 1.71
N ARG A 79 -17.86 -3.91 2.84
CA ARG A 79 -17.90 -4.63 4.11
C ARG A 79 -19.35 -4.99 4.42
N SER A 80 -19.60 -6.28 4.63
CA SER A 80 -20.89 -6.76 5.12
C SER A 80 -20.84 -6.80 6.65
N GLU A 81 -21.56 -5.90 7.32
CA GLU A 81 -21.80 -6.00 8.75
C GLU A 81 -23.24 -6.42 8.97
N SER A 82 -23.45 -7.65 9.47
CA SER A 82 -24.67 -8.31 10.02
C SER A 82 -26.03 -8.08 9.34
N LYS A 83 -26.39 -6.85 8.95
CA LYS A 83 -27.62 -6.45 8.24
C LYS A 83 -27.42 -5.30 7.22
N ARG A 84 -26.23 -4.74 7.04
CA ARG A 84 -25.92 -3.61 6.13
C ARG A 84 -24.59 -3.81 5.41
N SER A 85 -24.57 -3.48 4.11
CA SER A 85 -23.32 -3.38 3.34
C SER A 85 -22.81 -1.94 3.38
N ILE A 86 -21.62 -1.72 3.95
CA ILE A 86 -20.94 -0.43 3.89
C ILE A 86 -19.99 -0.44 2.71
N ARG A 87 -20.17 0.51 1.80
CA ARG A 87 -19.27 0.76 0.67
C ARG A 87 -18.35 1.93 1.03
N SER A 88 -17.05 1.68 1.09
CA SER A 88 -16.05 2.72 1.33
C SER A 88 -15.05 2.74 0.18
N LYS A 89 -14.66 3.92 -0.28
CA LYS A 89 -13.51 4.06 -1.16
C LYS A 89 -12.23 4.05 -0.31
N ILE A 90 -11.28 3.20 -0.66
CA ILE A 90 -9.95 3.16 -0.04
C ILE A 90 -8.91 3.56 -1.07
N LYS A 91 -8.14 4.60 -0.75
CA LYS A 91 -7.06 5.11 -1.57
C LYS A 91 -5.85 4.18 -1.52
N HIS A 92 -5.37 3.80 -2.70
CA HIS A 92 -4.14 3.06 -2.89
C HIS A 92 -3.13 3.94 -3.63
N TYR A 93 -1.86 3.66 -3.39
CA TYR A 93 -0.71 4.41 -3.87
C TYR A 93 0.14 3.50 -4.76
N ASN A 94 0.59 4.00 -5.91
CA ASN A 94 1.44 3.26 -6.84
C ASN A 94 2.88 3.07 -6.30
N LEU A 95 3.71 2.34 -7.07
CA LEU A 95 5.09 2.06 -6.69
C LEU A 95 5.93 3.33 -6.43
N ASP A 96 5.78 4.39 -7.23
CA ASP A 96 6.52 5.65 -7.05
C ASP A 96 6.24 6.30 -5.69
N ALA A 97 4.97 6.39 -5.33
CA ALA A 97 4.57 6.93 -4.03
C ALA A 97 5.06 6.02 -2.89
N ILE A 98 4.93 4.69 -3.03
CA ILE A 98 5.40 3.74 -2.02
C ILE A 98 6.90 3.89 -1.78
N ILE A 99 7.71 3.96 -2.84
CA ILE A 99 9.16 4.11 -2.76
C ILE A 99 9.56 5.46 -2.17
N SER A 100 8.96 6.56 -2.65
CA SER A 100 9.25 7.92 -2.16
C SER A 100 9.00 8.06 -0.66
N ILE A 101 7.92 7.45 -0.15
CA ILE A 101 7.61 7.45 1.27
C ILE A 101 8.51 6.48 2.03
N GLY A 102 8.75 5.28 1.49
CA GLY A 102 9.60 4.26 2.11
C GLY A 102 10.98 4.82 2.45
N TYR A 103 11.64 5.49 1.51
CA TYR A 103 12.99 6.04 1.74
C TYR A 103 13.02 7.18 2.78
N ARG A 104 11.90 7.89 3.00
CA ARG A 104 11.79 8.95 4.03
C ARG A 104 11.52 8.40 5.42
N VAL A 105 10.91 7.22 5.50
CA VAL A 105 10.41 6.63 6.74
C VAL A 105 11.35 5.55 7.27
N ASN A 106 11.72 4.60 6.42
CA ASN A 106 12.55 3.45 6.78
C ASN A 106 13.26 2.92 5.53
N SER A 107 14.45 3.45 5.27
CA SER A 107 15.24 3.15 4.07
C SER A 107 15.59 1.66 3.94
N LYS A 108 15.83 0.95 5.05
CA LYS A 108 16.12 -0.48 5.04
C LYS A 108 14.94 -1.28 4.48
N GLN A 109 13.73 -1.05 5.00
CA GLN A 109 12.54 -1.75 4.50
C GLN A 109 12.14 -1.27 3.09
N ALA A 110 12.40 -0.01 2.76
CA ALA A 110 12.19 0.51 1.40
C ALA A 110 13.03 -0.21 0.35
N VAL A 111 14.30 -0.47 0.64
CA VAL A 111 15.19 -1.24 -0.25
C VAL A 111 14.66 -2.67 -0.45
N HIS A 112 14.27 -3.36 0.62
CA HIS A 112 13.73 -4.72 0.52
C HIS A 112 12.45 -4.77 -0.30
N PHE A 113 11.48 -3.88 -0.01
CA PHE A 113 10.23 -3.82 -0.73
C PHE A 113 10.45 -3.50 -2.22
N HIS A 114 11.35 -2.57 -2.54
CA HIS A 114 11.65 -2.22 -3.92
C HIS A 114 12.31 -3.37 -4.70
N GLN A 115 13.25 -4.08 -4.09
CA GLN A 115 13.86 -5.28 -4.69
C GLN A 115 12.81 -6.36 -4.97
N TRP A 116 11.94 -6.63 -3.99
CA TRP A 116 10.83 -7.55 -4.15
C TRP A 116 9.91 -7.13 -5.30
N ALA A 117 9.46 -5.87 -5.33
CA ALA A 117 8.54 -5.37 -6.36
C ALA A 117 9.12 -5.51 -7.77
N ARG A 118 10.44 -5.30 -7.92
CA ARG A 118 11.14 -5.49 -9.20
C ARG A 118 11.11 -6.95 -9.68
N TRP A 119 11.31 -7.92 -8.78
CA TRP A 119 11.25 -9.34 -9.13
C TRP A 119 9.83 -9.82 -9.41
N SER A 120 8.86 -9.35 -8.62
CA SER A 120 7.44 -9.69 -8.80
C SER A 120 6.86 -9.16 -10.11
N ALA A 121 7.36 -8.02 -10.62
CA ALA A 121 6.93 -7.49 -11.92
C ALA A 121 7.61 -8.15 -13.13
N SER A 122 8.64 -8.98 -12.91
CA SER A 122 9.42 -9.63 -13.98
C SER A 122 9.13 -11.14 -14.12
N SER A 123 8.14 -11.66 -13.39
CA SER A 123 7.76 -13.09 -13.32
C SER A 123 6.38 -13.30 -13.91
#